data_AF-A0A2N3C2I1-F1
#
_entry.id   AF-A0A2N3C2I1-F1
#
_cell.length_a   1.000
_cell.length_b   1.000
_cell.length_c   1.000
_cell.angle_alpha   90.00
_cell.angle_beta   90.00
_cell.angle_gamma   90.00
#
_symmetry.space_group_name_H-M   'P 1'
#
loop_
_entity.id
_entity.type
_entity.pdbx_description
1 polymer ?
#
loop_
_entity_poly.entity_id
_entity_poly.type
_entity_poly.pdbx_seq_one_letter_code
_entity_poly.pdbx_strand_id
1 'polypeptide(L)'
;MSDVHHYTIRAESRAALIAVLESAQAGKALPFVVEDENGGVEVDASRIRYPYEEMTAATFDRETGELVAPPVAIGDWLCEVWLVEADAELAAAAGV
;
A
#
# COMPACT_ATOMS: atom_id res chain seq x y z
N MET A 1 -19.05 -11.66 -11.34
CA MET A 1 -18.19 -10.64 -10.70
C MET A 1 -17.30 -11.41 -9.78
N SER A 2 -16.00 -11.47 -10.05
CA SER A 2 -15.06 -12.05 -9.10
C SER A 2 -14.95 -11.07 -7.93
N ASP A 3 -15.11 -11.56 -6.70
CA ASP A 3 -14.87 -10.74 -5.51
C ASP A 3 -13.38 -10.38 -5.48
N VAL A 4 -13.08 -9.10 -5.67
CA VAL A 4 -11.70 -8.60 -5.56
C VAL A 4 -11.47 -8.32 -4.07
N HIS A 5 -10.48 -9.01 -3.51
CA HIS A 5 -10.02 -8.79 -2.15
C HIS A 5 -9.08 -7.58 -2.15
N HIS A 6 -9.42 -6.57 -1.34
CA HIS A 6 -8.62 -5.37 -1.16
C HIS A 6 -7.99 -5.36 0.23
N TYR A 7 -6.67 -5.21 0.27
CA TYR A 7 -5.86 -5.14 1.49
C TYR A 7 -5.14 -3.80 1.55
N THR A 8 -5.27 -3.08 2.67
CA THR A 8 -4.52 -1.85 2.94
C THR A 8 -3.51 -2.14 4.04
N ILE A 9 -2.23 -2.02 3.72
CA ILE A 9 -1.11 -2.27 4.65
C ILE A 9 -0.52 -0.92 5.03
N ARG A 10 -0.29 -0.70 6.32
CA ARG A 10 0.37 0.49 6.85
C ARG A 10 1.68 0.12 7.54
N ALA A 11 2.72 0.91 7.33
CA ALA A 11 3.98 0.76 8.06
C ALA A 11 4.71 2.11 8.22
N GLU A 12 5.64 2.19 9.17
CA GLU A 12 6.40 3.41 9.50
C GLU A 12 7.35 3.90 8.38
N SER A 13 7.59 3.08 7.35
CA SER A 13 8.46 3.45 6.24
C SER A 13 8.16 2.63 4.99
N ARG A 14 8.60 3.14 3.83
CA ARG A 14 8.59 2.37 2.57
C ARG A 14 9.31 1.03 2.71
N ALA A 15 10.46 0.99 3.39
CA ALA A 15 11.23 -0.24 3.56
C ALA A 15 10.47 -1.28 4.39
N ALA A 16 9.75 -0.85 5.44
CA ALA A 16 8.91 -1.73 6.24
C ALA A 16 7.74 -2.30 5.43
N LEU A 17 7.10 -1.52 4.55
CA LEU A 17 6.08 -2.03 3.64
C LEU A 17 6.62 -3.08 2.67
N ILE A 18 7.78 -2.82 2.06
CA ILE A 18 8.44 -3.78 1.18
C ILE A 18 8.72 -5.09 1.92
N ALA A 19 9.28 -5.02 3.14
CA ALA A 19 9.57 -6.22 3.93
C ALA A 19 8.29 -7.03 4.26
N VAL A 20 7.16 -6.36 4.51
CA VAL A 20 5.86 -7.02 4.71
C VAL A 20 5.41 -7.73 3.42
N LEU A 21 5.54 -7.09 2.25
CA LEU A 21 5.19 -7.69 0.96
C LEU A 21 6.12 -8.88 0.60
N GLU A 22 7.41 -8.77 0.88
CA GLU A 22 8.40 -9.84 0.70
C GLU A 22 8.10 -11.04 1.61
N SER A 23 7.74 -10.78 2.87
CA SER A 23 7.29 -11.85 3.77
C SER A 23 5.99 -12.48 3.27
N ALA A 24 5.04 -11.66 2.82
CA ALA A 24 3.76 -12.14 2.32
C ALA A 24 3.90 -12.95 1.03
N GLN A 25 4.86 -12.65 0.15
CA GLN A 25 5.02 -13.39 -1.11
C GLN A 25 5.68 -14.77 -0.96
N ALA A 26 6.23 -15.10 0.22
CA ALA A 26 6.92 -16.36 0.44
C ALA A 26 6.02 -17.57 0.08
N GLY A 27 6.51 -18.40 -0.85
CA GLY A 27 5.79 -19.59 -1.31
C GLY A 27 4.66 -19.35 -2.32
N LYS A 28 4.46 -18.09 -2.78
CA LYS A 28 3.45 -17.76 -3.80
C LYS A 28 4.04 -17.86 -5.21
N ALA A 29 3.22 -18.29 -6.17
CA ALA A 29 3.63 -18.44 -7.57
C ALA A 29 3.85 -17.08 -8.27
N LEU A 30 3.12 -16.05 -7.84
CA LEU A 30 3.22 -14.71 -8.37
C LEU A 30 3.76 -13.78 -7.28
N PRO A 31 5.02 -13.34 -7.36
CA PRO A 31 5.57 -12.41 -6.38
C PRO A 31 4.85 -11.06 -6.41
N PHE A 32 4.91 -10.36 -5.29
CA PHE A 32 4.43 -8.98 -5.14
C PHE A 32 5.54 -7.96 -5.38
N VAL A 33 6.77 -8.38 -5.10
CA VAL A 33 7.99 -7.62 -5.12
C VAL A 33 9.03 -8.41 -5.92
N VAL A 34 9.69 -7.74 -6.86
CA VAL A 34 10.76 -8.29 -7.69
C VAL A 34 11.99 -7.39 -7.54
N GLU A 35 13.16 -8.01 -7.42
CA GLU A 35 14.43 -7.31 -7.44
C GLU A 35 14.85 -7.10 -8.91
N ASP A 36 15.20 -5.86 -9.27
CA ASP A 36 15.74 -5.53 -10.58
C ASP A 36 17.23 -5.89 -10.69
N GLU A 37 17.79 -5.84 -11.90
CA GLU A 37 19.20 -6.20 -12.17
C GLU A 37 20.22 -5.28 -11.46
N ASN A 38 19.79 -4.13 -10.94
CA ASN A 38 20.61 -3.16 -10.20
C ASN A 38 20.41 -3.24 -8.67
N GLY A 39 19.63 -4.22 -8.17
CA GLY A 39 19.29 -4.33 -6.75
C GLY A 39 18.19 -3.35 -6.29
N GLY A 40 17.48 -2.73 -7.22
CA GLY A 40 16.27 -1.96 -6.97
C GLY A 40 15.09 -2.87 -6.71
N VAL A 41 14.14 -2.39 -5.91
CA VAL A 41 12.94 -3.14 -5.55
C VAL A 41 11.73 -2.58 -6.27
N GLU A 42 11.13 -3.38 -7.15
CA GLU A 42 9.91 -3.07 -7.88
C GLU A 42 8.72 -3.86 -7.34
N VAL A 43 7.58 -3.20 -7.17
CA VAL A 43 6.30 -3.85 -6.83
C VAL A 43 5.46 -4.06 -8.07
N ASP A 44 4.69 -5.14 -8.09
CA ASP A 44 3.78 -5.45 -9.19
C ASP A 44 2.63 -4.44 -9.26
N ALA A 45 2.83 -3.40 -10.08
CA ALA A 45 1.88 -2.32 -10.30
C ALA A 45 0.52 -2.76 -10.90
N SER A 46 0.39 -4.01 -11.39
CA SER A 46 -0.88 -4.52 -11.90
C SER A 46 -1.88 -4.86 -10.78
N ARG A 47 -1.36 -5.14 -9.57
CA ARG A 47 -2.14 -5.59 -8.40
C ARG A 47 -1.87 -4.74 -7.17
N ILE A 48 -0.83 -3.93 -7.18
CA ILE A 48 -0.35 -3.18 -6.02
C ILE A 48 -0.25 -1.71 -6.37
N ARG A 49 -0.88 -0.86 -5.57
CA ARG A 49 -0.58 0.56 -5.62
C ARG A 49 0.72 0.79 -4.87
N TYR A 50 1.69 1.33 -5.59
CA TYR A 50 3.03 1.60 -5.10
C TYR A 50 3.00 2.31 -3.73
N PRO A 51 3.87 1.92 -2.76
CA PRO A 51 3.93 2.54 -1.45
C PRO A 51 3.92 4.07 -1.50
N TYR A 52 3.02 4.71 -0.77
CA TYR A 52 2.88 6.16 -0.70
C TYR A 52 2.78 6.63 0.75
N GLU A 53 3.24 7.86 1.03
CA GLU A 53 3.09 8.46 2.35
C GLU A 53 1.62 8.64 2.69
N GLU A 54 1.23 8.25 3.91
CA GLU A 54 -0.09 8.53 4.43
C GLU A 54 -0.21 10.04 4.66
N MET A 55 -1.19 10.66 4.01
CA MET A 55 -1.42 12.10 4.05
C MET A 55 -2.72 12.40 4.79
N THR A 56 -2.75 13.46 5.60
CA THR A 56 -4.00 13.98 6.16
C THR A 56 -4.94 14.44 5.05
N ALA A 57 -6.24 14.44 5.30
CA ALA A 57 -7.18 15.07 4.39
C ALA A 57 -6.89 16.57 4.26
N ALA A 58 -7.06 17.10 3.04
CA ALA A 58 -7.09 18.53 2.82
C ALA A 58 -8.34 19.11 3.52
N THR A 59 -8.16 20.24 4.20
CA THR A 59 -9.27 20.96 4.82
C THR A 59 -9.69 22.08 3.88
N PHE A 60 -10.96 22.09 3.50
CA PHE A 60 -11.57 23.14 2.70
C PHE A 60 -12.57 23.93 3.53
N ASP A 61 -12.64 25.23 3.28
CA ASP A 61 -13.70 26.06 3.81
C ASP A 61 -15.03 25.62 3.18
N ARG A 62 -16.04 25.38 4.03
CA ARG A 62 -17.32 24.82 3.58
C ARG A 62 -18.16 25.84 2.80
N GLU A 63 -18.03 27.13 3.10
CA GLU A 63 -18.82 28.19 2.49
C GLU A 63 -18.19 28.66 1.17
N THR A 64 -16.87 28.78 1.12
CA THR A 64 -16.16 29.30 -0.06
C THR A 64 -15.56 28.20 -0.95
N GLY A 65 -15.37 27.00 -0.41
CA GLY A 65 -14.68 25.90 -1.11
C GLY A 65 -13.16 26.11 -1.22
N GLU A 66 -12.61 27.15 -0.59
CA GLU A 66 -11.18 27.45 -0.65
C GLU A 66 -10.36 26.49 0.23
N LEU A 67 -9.13 26.20 -0.19
CA LEU A 67 -8.21 25.37 0.58
C LEU A 67 -7.75 26.12 1.84
N VAL A 68 -8.11 25.60 3.00
CA VAL A 68 -7.71 26.14 4.32
C VAL A 68 -6.41 25.51 4.79
N ALA A 69 -6.26 24.19 4.63
CA ALA A 69 -5.04 23.48 4.99
C ALA A 69 -4.73 22.39 3.96
N PRO A 70 -3.48 22.34 3.43
CA PRO A 70 -3.07 21.28 2.53
C PRO A 70 -2.92 19.94 3.28
N PRO A 71 -2.97 18.81 2.57
CA PRO A 71 -2.57 17.51 3.10
C PRO A 71 -1.13 17.55 3.64
N VAL A 72 -0.90 16.96 4.81
CA VAL A 72 0.45 16.80 5.39
C VAL A 72 0.73 15.33 5.66
N ALA A 73 1.99 14.92 5.52
CA ALA A 73 2.41 13.55 5.81
C ALA A 73 2.22 13.24 7.31
N ILE A 74 1.58 12.11 7.59
CA ILE A 74 1.33 11.62 8.95
C ILE A 74 2.58 10.94 9.52
N GLY A 75 3.48 10.47 8.64
CA GLY A 75 4.72 9.77 8.99
C GLY A 75 4.67 8.28 8.68
N ASP A 76 3.47 7.72 8.51
CA ASP A 76 3.25 6.36 8.04
C ASP A 76 3.23 6.30 6.50
N TRP A 77 3.42 5.09 5.99
CA TRP A 77 3.31 4.74 4.58
C TRP A 77 2.20 3.71 4.40
N LEU A 78 1.50 3.81 3.28
CA LEU A 78 0.42 2.90 2.88
C LEU A 78 0.77 2.15 1.59
N CYS A 79 0.27 0.92 1.50
CA CYS A 79 0.26 0.09 0.31
C CYS A 79 -1.12 -0.54 0.14
N GLU A 80 -1.68 -0.48 -1.07
CA GLU A 80 -2.97 -1.10 -1.39
C GLU A 80 -2.74 -2.29 -2.34
N VAL A 81 -3.34 -3.44 -2.03
CA VAL A 81 -3.19 -4.68 -2.80
C VAL A 81 -4.56 -5.23 -3.19
N TRP A 82 -4.76 -5.53 -4.47
CA TRP A 82 -5.98 -6.11 -5.03
C TRP A 82 -5.71 -7.50 -5.60
N LEU A 83 -6.40 -8.51 -5.06
CA LEU A 83 -6.27 -9.90 -5.48
C LEU A 83 -7.63 -10.51 -5.81
N VAL A 84 -7.62 -11.50 -6.73
CA VAL A 84 -8.81 -12.28 -7.07
C VAL A 84 -9.08 -13.37 -6.03
N GLU A 85 -8.05 -13.81 -5.32
CA GLU A 85 -8.14 -14.81 -4.25
C GLU A 85 -7.78 -14.17 -2.91
N ALA A 86 -8.42 -14.64 -1.84
CA ALA A 86 -8.12 -14.20 -0.50
C ALA A 86 -6.70 -14.62 -0.08
N ASP A 87 -6.01 -13.74 0.61
CA ASP A 87 -4.63 -13.91 1.03
C ASP A 87 -4.52 -13.76 2.55
N ALA A 88 -4.20 -14.85 3.25
CA ALA A 88 -4.15 -14.87 4.70
C ALA A 88 -3.01 -14.01 5.27
N GLU A 89 -1.87 -13.93 4.56
CA GLU A 89 -0.72 -13.15 5.00
C GLU A 89 -1.00 -11.65 4.85
N LEU A 90 -1.58 -11.23 3.72
CA LEU A 90 -1.99 -9.84 3.53
C LEU A 90 -3.17 -9.46 4.43
N ALA A 91 -4.09 -10.38 4.72
CA ALA A 91 -5.16 -10.16 5.68
C ALA A 91 -4.61 -9.93 7.10
N ALA A 92 -3.60 -10.70 7.52
CA ALA A 92 -2.93 -10.51 8.79
C ALA A 92 -2.17 -9.17 8.84
N ALA A 93 -1.51 -8.79 7.75
CA ALA A 93 -0.79 -7.51 7.65
C ALA A 93 -1.71 -6.28 7.62
N ALA A 94 -2.90 -6.39 7.03
CA ALA A 94 -3.87 -5.29 6.93
C ALA A 94 -4.68 -5.06 8.23
N GLY A 95 -4.63 -5.99 9.18
CA GLY A 95 -5.39 -5.93 10.44
C GLY A 95 -4.64 -5.30 11.62
N VAL A 96 -3.50 -4.64 11.39
CA VAL A 96 -2.62 -4.06 12.42
C VAL A 96 -2.85 -2.56 12.61
#